data_AF-A0A953F4W7-F1
#
_entry.id   AF-A0A953F4W7-F1
#
_cell.length_a   1.000
_cell.length_b   1.000
_cell.length_c   1.000
_cell.angle_alpha   90.00
_cell.angle_beta   90.00
_cell.angle_gamma   90.00
#
_symmetry.space_group_name_H-M   'P 1'
#
loop_
_entity.id
_entity.type
_entity.pdbx_description
1 polymer ?
#
loop_
_entity_poly.entity_id
_entity_poly.type
_entity_poly.pdbx_seq_one_letter_code
_entity_poly.pdbx_strand_id
1 'polypeptide(L)'
;MEYPKGHKHVVKELLDGKFVLPNDPLYQVIRENDEFYTKFFKESFDYELRTSNEYCFLISGESNEMLSRDICIFFGVLCYELDRDGRNFMDEIQYSEWDHERLDRYFENSTYNELISSNKQLRDKDSRKTFVNSLSRRNIIDKQGEDKWYFTAAHKVFIDFASELAKNRIREGV
;
A
#
# COMPACT_ATOMS: atom_id res chain seq x y z
N MET A 1 24.72 17.29 -14.01
CA MET A 1 24.43 15.98 -13.43
C MET A 1 24.17 15.01 -14.57
N GLU A 2 24.82 13.85 -14.53
CA GLU A 2 24.53 12.75 -15.46
C GLU A 2 23.40 11.92 -14.86
N TYR A 3 22.37 11.61 -15.65
CA TYR A 3 21.17 10.91 -15.18
C TYR A 3 21.23 9.43 -15.54
N PRO A 4 20.85 8.52 -14.62
CA PRO A 4 20.80 7.08 -14.92
C PRO A 4 19.90 6.76 -16.11
N LYS A 5 20.20 5.67 -16.82
CA LYS A 5 19.36 5.18 -17.91
C LYS A 5 17.96 4.84 -17.38
N GLY A 6 16.92 5.27 -18.08
CA GLY A 6 15.53 5.06 -17.62
C GLY A 6 15.07 6.06 -16.55
N HIS A 7 15.86 7.09 -16.23
CA HIS A 7 15.54 8.10 -15.20
C HIS A 7 14.11 8.64 -15.28
N LYS A 8 13.65 9.08 -16.46
CA LYS A 8 12.29 9.61 -16.62
C LYS A 8 11.20 8.62 -16.21
N HIS A 9 11.42 7.33 -16.48
CA HIS A 9 10.45 6.30 -16.13
C HIS A 9 10.43 6.05 -14.62
N VAL A 10 11.61 5.93 -14.00
CA VAL A 10 11.75 5.82 -12.53
C VAL A 10 11.04 6.98 -11.82
N VAL A 11 11.34 8.22 -12.24
CA VAL A 11 10.75 9.41 -11.64
C VAL A 11 9.24 9.42 -11.78
N LYS A 12 8.71 9.11 -12.97
CA LYS A 12 7.27 9.07 -13.19
C LYS A 12 6.59 8.04 -12.30
N GLU A 13 7.06 6.79 -12.29
CA GLU A 13 6.40 5.70 -11.56
C GLU A 13 6.41 5.96 -10.04
N LEU A 14 7.52 6.47 -9.50
CA LEU A 14 7.62 6.81 -8.09
C LEU A 14 6.76 8.02 -7.71
N LEU A 15 6.71 9.07 -8.55
CA LEU A 15 5.84 10.24 -8.30
C LEU A 15 4.35 9.91 -8.45
N ASP A 16 3.99 8.90 -9.25
CA ASP A 16 2.63 8.35 -9.34
C ASP A 16 2.23 7.56 -8.06
N GLY A 17 3.15 7.45 -7.09
CA GLY A 17 2.94 6.79 -5.80
C GLY A 17 2.99 5.26 -5.89
N LYS A 18 3.69 4.73 -6.90
CA LYS A 18 3.82 3.29 -7.07
C LYS A 18 4.92 2.71 -6.21
N PHE A 19 4.69 1.48 -5.75
CA PHE A 19 5.72 0.63 -5.22
C PHE A 19 6.45 -0.05 -6.37
N VAL A 20 7.76 0.17 -6.48
CA VAL A 20 8.60 -0.53 -7.44
C VAL A 20 9.08 -1.82 -6.78
N LEU A 21 8.66 -2.96 -7.34
CA LEU A 21 8.88 -4.29 -6.77
C LEU A 21 10.09 -4.99 -7.42
N PRO A 22 10.74 -5.99 -6.77
CA PRO A 22 11.94 -6.66 -7.31
C PRO A 22 11.80 -7.31 -8.69
N ASN A 23 10.59 -7.64 -9.12
CA ASN A 23 10.31 -8.18 -10.46
C ASN A 23 10.23 -7.09 -11.55
N ASP A 24 10.21 -5.81 -11.18
CA ASP A 24 10.25 -4.69 -12.10
C ASP A 24 11.71 -4.34 -12.46
N PRO A 25 12.09 -4.24 -13.75
CA PRO A 25 13.43 -3.81 -14.16
C PRO A 25 13.87 -2.47 -13.55
N LEU A 26 12.93 -1.56 -13.23
CA LEU A 26 13.22 -0.28 -12.59
C LEU A 26 13.76 -0.46 -11.17
N TYR A 27 13.43 -1.55 -10.49
CA TYR A 27 13.91 -1.84 -9.14
C TYR A 27 15.44 -1.88 -9.11
N GLN A 28 16.05 -2.61 -10.05
CA GLN A 28 17.51 -2.71 -10.14
C GLN A 28 18.13 -1.35 -10.45
N VAL A 29 17.53 -0.56 -11.35
CA VAL A 29 18.00 0.79 -11.68
C VAL A 29 18.01 1.70 -10.45
N ILE A 30 16.94 1.65 -9.64
CA ILE A 30 16.87 2.42 -8.38
C ILE A 30 17.94 1.94 -7.41
N ARG A 31 18.07 0.63 -7.19
CA ARG A 31 19.01 0.05 -6.23
C ARG A 31 20.47 0.30 -6.58
N GLU A 32 20.84 0.25 -7.86
CA GLU A 32 22.20 0.53 -8.33
C GLU A 32 22.55 2.02 -8.25
N ASN A 33 21.54 2.89 -8.19
CA ASN A 33 21.69 4.35 -8.17
C ASN A 33 21.01 4.98 -6.93
N ASP A 34 20.98 4.24 -5.81
CA ASP A 34 20.19 4.59 -4.62
C ASP A 34 20.58 5.98 -4.07
N GLU A 35 21.87 6.26 -3.93
CA GLU A 35 22.37 7.56 -3.46
C GLU A 35 21.92 8.71 -4.37
N PHE A 36 21.97 8.49 -5.69
CA PHE A 36 21.54 9.48 -6.68
C PHE A 36 20.05 9.78 -6.54
N TYR A 37 19.21 8.75 -6.51
CA TYR A 37 17.76 8.94 -6.45
C TYR A 37 17.30 9.49 -5.10
N THR A 38 17.87 9.00 -3.99
CA THR A 38 17.60 9.54 -2.65
C THR A 38 17.88 11.03 -2.59
N LYS A 39 19.04 11.47 -3.09
CA LYS A 39 19.39 12.90 -3.17
C LYS A 39 18.48 13.66 -4.12
N PHE A 40 18.24 13.12 -5.32
CA PHE A 40 17.41 13.76 -6.34
C PHE A 40 15.98 14.02 -5.85
N PHE A 41 15.32 13.03 -5.25
CA PHE A 41 13.94 13.19 -4.76
C PHE A 41 13.87 14.15 -3.57
N LYS A 42 14.86 14.09 -2.67
CA LYS A 42 14.92 15.01 -1.53
C LYS A 42 15.14 16.45 -1.97
N GLU A 43 16.08 16.71 -2.88
CA GLU A 43 16.40 18.08 -3.32
C GLU A 43 15.35 18.65 -4.28
N SER A 44 14.70 17.81 -5.10
CA SER A 44 13.79 18.28 -6.15
C SER A 44 12.33 18.37 -5.69
N PHE A 45 11.90 17.48 -4.79
CA PHE A 45 10.49 17.34 -4.39
C PHE A 45 10.26 17.33 -2.88
N ASP A 46 11.33 17.40 -2.07
CA ASP A 46 11.29 17.19 -0.62
C ASP A 46 10.71 15.82 -0.21
N TYR A 47 10.83 14.82 -1.10
CA TYR A 47 10.35 13.45 -0.84
C TYR A 47 11.50 12.56 -0.39
N GLU A 48 11.19 11.67 0.56
CA GLU A 48 12.11 10.64 1.01
C GLU A 48 11.92 9.37 0.16
N LEU A 49 12.99 8.91 -0.48
CA LEU A 49 13.00 7.59 -1.11
C LEU A 49 13.30 6.52 -0.05
N ARG A 50 12.38 5.57 0.10
CA ARG A 50 12.57 4.39 0.94
C ARG A 50 12.84 3.19 0.05
N THR A 51 13.98 2.54 0.28
CA THR A 51 14.37 1.31 -0.41
C THR A 51 14.50 0.17 0.58
N SER A 52 13.95 -1.00 0.21
CA SER A 52 14.09 -2.26 0.94
C SER A 52 14.37 -3.38 -0.04
N ASN A 53 14.61 -4.60 0.44
CA ASN A 53 14.76 -5.78 -0.42
C ASN A 53 13.43 -6.25 -1.05
N GLU A 54 12.31 -5.67 -0.64
CA GLU A 54 10.97 -6.09 -1.08
C GLU A 54 10.28 -5.05 -1.97
N TYR A 55 10.66 -3.77 -1.86
CA TYR A 55 10.09 -2.67 -2.65
C TYR A 55 10.89 -1.36 -2.49
N CYS A 56 10.67 -0.43 -3.41
CA CYS A 56 11.08 0.97 -3.33
C CYS A 56 9.85 1.89 -3.49
N PHE A 57 9.76 2.97 -2.72
CA PHE A 57 8.65 3.93 -2.79
C PHE A 57 9.04 5.31 -2.24
N LEU A 58 8.23 6.34 -2.52
CA LEU A 58 8.41 7.68 -1.97
C LEU A 58 7.48 7.95 -0.79
N ILE A 59 7.99 8.73 0.17
CA ILE A 59 7.23 9.31 1.27
C ILE A 59 7.32 10.83 1.17
N SER A 60 6.18 11.52 1.26
CA SER A 60 6.12 12.98 1.35
C SER A 60 5.99 13.43 2.81
N GLY A 61 6.63 14.55 3.17
CA GLY A 61 6.53 15.13 4.52
C GLY A 61 5.19 15.83 4.81
N GLU A 62 4.45 16.23 3.77
CA GLU A 62 3.15 16.89 3.87
C GLU A 62 1.99 15.92 3.53
N SER A 63 1.81 14.84 4.29
CA SER A 63 0.77 13.87 3.96
C SER A 63 -0.59 14.25 4.56
N ASN A 64 -1.34 15.12 3.89
CA ASN A 64 -2.81 15.09 3.94
C ASN A 64 -3.36 14.05 2.94
N GLU A 65 -2.63 12.93 2.78
CA GLU A 65 -2.96 11.90 1.80
C GLU A 65 -4.17 11.09 2.28
N MET A 66 -5.35 11.51 1.85
CA MET A 66 -6.60 10.80 2.10
C MET A 66 -6.50 9.32 1.70
N LEU A 67 -5.76 9.01 0.62
CA LEU A 67 -5.62 7.64 0.14
C LEU A 67 -4.82 6.76 1.11
N SER A 68 -3.67 7.20 1.60
CA SER A 68 -2.85 6.43 2.55
C SER A 68 -3.64 6.12 3.83
N ARG A 69 -4.45 7.08 4.30
CA ARG A 69 -5.42 6.85 5.38
C ARG A 69 -6.48 5.82 5.01
N ASP A 70 -7.08 5.91 3.83
CA ASP A 70 -8.11 4.97 3.38
C ASP A 70 -7.54 3.54 3.24
N ILE A 71 -6.27 3.40 2.82
CA ILE A 71 -5.55 2.11 2.79
C ILE A 71 -5.33 1.56 4.20
N CYS A 72 -4.92 2.39 5.15
CA CYS A 72 -4.79 1.98 6.55
C CYS A 72 -6.15 1.54 7.15
N ILE A 73 -7.23 2.27 6.87
CA ILE A 73 -8.58 1.89 7.30
C ILE A 73 -8.98 0.55 6.67
N PHE A 74 -8.75 0.38 5.37
CA PHE A 74 -9.02 -0.85 4.65
C PHE A 74 -8.31 -2.05 5.29
N PHE A 75 -7.00 -1.97 5.51
CA PHE A 75 -6.26 -3.08 6.13
C PHE A 75 -6.67 -3.28 7.58
N GLY A 76 -6.93 -2.22 8.35
CA GLY A 76 -7.38 -2.33 9.73
C GLY A 76 -8.70 -3.08 9.86
N VAL A 77 -9.69 -2.74 9.02
CA VAL A 77 -10.97 -3.45 8.95
C VAL A 77 -10.73 -4.90 8.49
N LEU A 78 -10.03 -5.10 7.38
CA LEU A 78 -9.84 -6.43 6.82
C LEU A 78 -9.12 -7.38 7.77
N CYS A 79 -8.04 -6.93 8.42
CA CYS A 79 -7.30 -7.74 9.39
C CYS A 79 -8.18 -8.13 10.58
N TYR A 80 -8.96 -7.19 11.12
CA TYR A 80 -9.86 -7.47 12.22
C TYR A 80 -10.94 -8.48 11.83
N GLU A 81 -11.56 -8.31 10.67
CA GLU A 81 -12.64 -9.20 10.24
C GLU A 81 -12.13 -10.61 9.90
N LEU A 82 -10.90 -10.73 9.37
CA LEU A 82 -10.22 -12.01 9.18
C LEU A 82 -9.93 -12.70 10.52
N ASP A 83 -9.38 -11.97 11.49
CA ASP A 83 -9.10 -12.50 12.83
C ASP A 83 -10.39 -12.96 13.54
N ARG A 84 -11.47 -12.18 13.39
CA ARG A 84 -12.81 -12.53 13.89
C ARG A 84 -13.38 -13.79 13.23
N ASP A 85 -13.08 -14.05 11.96
CA ASP A 85 -13.41 -15.30 11.24
C ASP A 85 -12.48 -16.47 11.63
N GLY A 86 -11.57 -16.28 12.60
CA GLY A 86 -10.63 -17.29 13.08
C GLY A 86 -9.46 -17.54 12.13
N ARG A 87 -9.20 -16.62 11.19
CA ARG A 87 -8.12 -16.73 10.21
C ARG A 87 -6.90 -15.94 10.66
N ASN A 88 -5.71 -16.46 10.34
CA ASN A 88 -4.49 -15.68 10.46
C ASN A 88 -4.47 -14.62 9.34
N PHE A 89 -4.75 -13.37 9.69
CA PHE A 89 -4.80 -12.29 8.72
C PHE A 89 -3.47 -12.06 7.99
N MET A 90 -2.33 -12.35 8.63
CA MET A 90 -1.02 -12.23 7.98
C MET A 90 -0.88 -13.24 6.85
N ASP A 91 -1.25 -14.49 7.09
CA ASP A 91 -1.20 -15.54 6.08
C ASP A 91 -2.21 -15.25 4.95
N GLU A 92 -3.41 -14.79 5.30
CA GLU A 92 -4.47 -14.48 4.33
C GLU A 92 -4.13 -13.28 3.44
N ILE A 93 -3.50 -12.24 3.98
CA ILE A 93 -3.02 -11.12 3.17
C ILE A 93 -1.86 -11.57 2.30
N GLN A 94 -0.92 -12.36 2.84
CA GLN A 94 0.31 -12.68 2.14
C GLN A 94 0.15 -13.74 1.04
N TYR A 95 -0.71 -14.74 1.24
CA TYR A 95 -0.71 -15.94 0.39
C TYR A 95 -2.03 -16.23 -0.31
N SER A 96 -3.14 -15.61 0.09
CA SER A 96 -4.44 -15.93 -0.49
C SER A 96 -4.73 -15.16 -1.77
N GLU A 97 -5.46 -15.82 -2.66
CA GLU A 97 -6.16 -15.18 -3.76
C GLU A 97 -7.41 -14.46 -3.24
N TRP A 98 -7.65 -13.27 -3.78
CA TRP A 98 -8.79 -12.44 -3.47
C TRP A 98 -9.58 -12.12 -4.72
N ASP A 99 -10.88 -11.95 -4.54
CA ASP A 99 -11.82 -11.44 -5.53
C ASP A 99 -12.74 -10.39 -4.89
N HIS A 100 -13.51 -9.67 -5.72
CA HIS A 100 -14.41 -8.63 -5.22
C HIS A 100 -15.52 -9.19 -4.32
N GLU A 101 -16.07 -10.36 -4.64
CA GLU A 101 -17.15 -10.97 -3.85
C GLU A 101 -16.69 -11.32 -2.42
N ARG A 102 -15.51 -11.93 -2.31
CA ARG A 102 -14.88 -12.26 -1.03
C ARG A 102 -14.61 -11.01 -0.22
N LEU A 103 -14.06 -9.97 -0.85
CA LEU A 103 -13.81 -8.70 -0.17
C LEU A 103 -15.12 -8.08 0.33
N ASP A 104 -16.15 -8.02 -0.52
CA ASP A 104 -17.46 -7.47 -0.18
C ASP A 104 -18.08 -8.20 1.00
N ARG A 105 -17.97 -9.54 1.08
CA ARG A 105 -18.48 -10.31 2.23
C ARG A 105 -17.87 -9.86 3.56
N TYR A 106 -16.58 -9.53 3.62
CA TYR A 106 -15.96 -9.03 4.85
C TYR A 106 -16.43 -7.63 5.20
N PHE A 107 -16.55 -6.74 4.21
CA PHE A 107 -16.92 -5.34 4.45
C PHE A 107 -18.42 -5.16 4.75
N GLU A 108 -19.30 -5.95 4.13
CA GLU A 108 -20.75 -5.87 4.36
C GLU A 108 -21.19 -6.49 5.69
N ASN A 109 -20.44 -7.49 6.18
CA ASN A 109 -20.70 -8.14 7.47
C ASN A 109 -19.78 -7.60 8.59
N SER A 110 -19.10 -6.48 8.34
CA SER A 110 -18.13 -5.93 9.29
C SER A 110 -18.83 -5.38 10.54
N THR A 111 -18.16 -5.47 11.68
CA THR A 111 -18.57 -4.73 12.89
C THR A 111 -18.29 -3.22 12.80
N TYR A 112 -17.51 -2.77 11.80
CA TYR A 112 -17.16 -1.36 11.58
C TYR A 112 -18.05 -0.67 10.54
N ASN A 113 -19.31 -1.08 10.43
CA ASN A 113 -20.26 -0.57 9.42
C ASN A 113 -20.35 0.96 9.38
N GLU A 114 -20.35 1.63 10.53
CA GLU A 114 -20.41 3.11 10.59
C GLU A 114 -19.16 3.75 9.97
N LEU A 115 -17.98 3.24 10.32
CA LEU A 115 -16.70 3.69 9.76
C LEU A 115 -16.65 3.47 8.26
N ILE A 116 -17.01 2.26 7.80
CA ILE A 116 -17.06 1.91 6.37
C ILE A 116 -18.02 2.82 5.63
N SER A 117 -19.23 3.04 6.16
CA SER A 117 -20.26 3.88 5.55
C SER A 117 -19.83 5.35 5.43
N SER A 118 -19.02 5.83 6.38
CA SER A 118 -18.46 7.19 6.35
C SER A 118 -17.29 7.35 5.36
N ASN A 119 -16.65 6.24 4.95
CA ASN A 119 -15.53 6.26 4.02
C ASN A 119 -16.00 6.14 2.56
N LYS A 120 -15.80 7.21 1.78
CA LYS A 120 -16.22 7.30 0.37
C LYS A 120 -15.60 6.22 -0.53
N GLN A 121 -14.45 5.66 -0.17
CA GLN A 121 -13.78 4.62 -0.96
C GLN A 121 -14.24 3.20 -0.61
N LEU A 122 -14.88 3.00 0.56
CA LEU A 122 -15.16 1.66 1.11
C LEU A 122 -16.65 1.35 1.31
N ARG A 123 -17.50 2.37 1.33
CA ARG A 123 -18.91 2.30 1.74
C ARG A 123 -19.79 1.32 0.94
N ASP A 124 -19.50 1.11 -0.35
CA ASP A 124 -20.32 0.31 -1.25
C ASP A 124 -19.45 -0.48 -2.25
N LYS A 125 -20.06 -1.46 -2.95
CA LYS A 125 -19.35 -2.38 -3.87
C LYS A 125 -18.60 -1.65 -4.98
N ASP A 126 -19.23 -0.66 -5.60
CA ASP A 126 -18.63 0.12 -6.69
C ASP A 126 -17.44 0.96 -6.22
N SER A 127 -17.57 1.55 -5.02
CA SER A 127 -16.51 2.30 -4.36
C SER A 127 -15.33 1.37 -4.04
N ARG A 128 -15.59 0.20 -3.45
CA ARG A 128 -14.55 -0.80 -3.15
C ARG A 128 -13.84 -1.31 -4.40
N LYS A 129 -14.58 -1.55 -5.49
CA LYS A 129 -13.98 -1.91 -6.78
C LYS A 129 -13.04 -0.83 -7.30
N THR A 130 -13.46 0.43 -7.21
CA THR A 130 -12.63 1.60 -7.59
C THR A 130 -11.39 1.72 -6.70
N PHE A 131 -11.56 1.47 -5.40
CA PHE A 131 -10.47 1.46 -4.43
C PHE A 131 -9.44 0.36 -4.71
N VAL A 132 -9.88 -0.88 -4.94
CA VAL A 132 -9.00 -2.00 -5.34
C VAL A 132 -8.24 -1.68 -6.63
N ASN A 133 -8.89 -1.05 -7.62
CA ASN A 133 -8.20 -0.57 -8.83
C ASN A 133 -7.15 0.52 -8.54
N SER A 134 -7.31 1.29 -7.46
CA SER A 134 -6.30 2.25 -7.01
C SER A 134 -5.08 1.58 -6.37
N LEU A 135 -5.28 0.45 -5.69
CA LEU A 135 -4.21 -0.40 -5.15
C LEU A 135 -3.39 -1.04 -6.27
N SER A 136 -4.08 -1.56 -7.29
CA SER A 136 -3.44 -2.17 -8.46
C SER A 136 -2.57 -1.16 -9.22
N ARG A 137 -3.06 0.07 -9.40
CA ARG A 137 -2.28 1.16 -10.02
C ARG A 137 -1.01 1.52 -9.27
N ARG A 138 -0.90 1.15 -7.99
CA ARG A 138 0.25 1.42 -7.10
C ARG A 138 1.10 0.19 -6.85
N ASN A 139 0.79 -0.94 -7.48
CA ASN A 139 1.44 -2.22 -7.24
C ASN A 139 1.32 -2.71 -5.78
N ILE A 140 0.24 -2.33 -5.07
CA ILE A 140 -0.10 -2.91 -3.75
C ILE A 140 -0.76 -4.27 -3.90
N ILE A 141 -1.45 -4.47 -5.02
CA ILE A 141 -1.99 -5.76 -5.45
C ILE A 141 -1.51 -6.08 -6.86
N ASP A 142 -1.41 -7.37 -7.15
CA ASP A 142 -1.14 -7.91 -8.47
C ASP A 142 -2.38 -8.63 -9.00
N LYS A 143 -2.82 -8.30 -10.22
CA LYS A 143 -4.04 -8.85 -10.82
C LYS A 143 -3.73 -10.12 -11.59
N GLN A 144 -4.47 -11.18 -11.29
CA GLN A 144 -4.39 -12.48 -11.95
C GLN A 144 -5.68 -12.69 -12.77
N GLY A 145 -5.83 -11.92 -13.86
CA GLY A 145 -7.03 -11.90 -14.69
C GLY A 145 -7.96 -10.72 -14.39
N GLU A 146 -9.25 -10.86 -14.70
CA GLU A 146 -10.21 -9.74 -14.59
C GLU A 146 -10.63 -9.44 -13.14
N ASP A 147 -10.82 -10.47 -12.32
CA ASP A 147 -11.47 -10.35 -11.00
C ASP A 147 -10.63 -10.88 -9.83
N LYS A 148 -9.54 -11.60 -10.11
CA LYS A 148 -8.69 -12.22 -9.10
C LYS A 148 -7.40 -11.45 -8.92
N TRP A 149 -6.90 -11.39 -7.69
CA TRP A 149 -5.69 -10.65 -7.36
C TRP A 149 -5.05 -11.15 -6.06
N TYR A 150 -3.77 -10.82 -5.88
CA TYR A 150 -2.97 -11.11 -4.68
C TYR A 150 -2.41 -9.80 -4.13
N PHE A 151 -2.21 -9.69 -2.82
CA PHE A 151 -1.41 -8.59 -2.29
C PHE A 151 0.07 -8.79 -2.64
N THR A 152 0.74 -7.70 -2.99
CA THR A 152 2.20 -7.70 -3.16
C THR A 152 2.86 -7.42 -1.81
N ALA A 153 4.18 -7.51 -1.70
CA ALA A 153 4.90 -7.16 -0.47
C ALA A 153 4.68 -5.71 -0.02
N ALA A 154 4.21 -4.81 -0.89
CA ALA A 154 3.93 -3.42 -0.54
C ALA A 154 2.85 -3.24 0.55
N HIS A 155 1.98 -4.23 0.80
CA HIS A 155 1.04 -4.19 1.91
C HIS A 155 1.73 -4.00 3.27
N LYS A 156 2.99 -4.48 3.40
CA LYS A 156 3.77 -4.44 4.64
C LYS A 156 4.00 -3.02 5.15
N VAL A 157 4.10 -2.03 4.26
CA VAL A 157 4.21 -0.61 4.67
C VAL A 157 3.07 -0.20 5.59
N PHE A 158 1.85 -0.64 5.30
CA PHE A 158 0.67 -0.27 6.09
C PHE A 158 0.58 -1.07 7.39
N ILE A 159 1.06 -2.32 7.39
CA ILE A 159 1.15 -3.16 8.60
C ILE A 159 2.23 -2.66 9.56
N ASP A 160 3.39 -2.29 9.03
CA ASP A 160 4.50 -1.73 9.80
C ASP A 160 4.10 -0.39 10.40
N PHE A 161 3.46 0.48 9.60
CA PHE A 161 2.92 1.76 10.09
C PHE A 161 1.92 1.55 11.25
N ALA A 162 0.97 0.63 11.11
CA ALA A 162 0.02 0.32 12.18
C ALA A 162 0.73 -0.23 13.43
N SER A 163 1.74 -1.08 13.25
CA SER A 163 2.53 -1.67 14.33
C SER A 163 3.35 -0.62 15.09
N GLU A 164 3.94 0.34 14.38
CA GLU A 164 4.67 1.46 14.99
C GLU A 164 3.75 2.38 15.78
N LEU A 165 2.58 2.74 15.23
CA LEU A 165 1.57 3.52 15.95
C LEU A 165 1.09 2.83 17.23
N ALA A 166 0.85 1.51 17.17
CA ALA A 166 0.45 0.73 18.35
C ALA A 166 1.54 0.72 19.43
N LYS A 167 2.81 0.49 19.04
CA LYS A 167 3.96 0.50 19.96
C LYS A 167 4.17 1.87 20.61
N ASN A 168 4.01 2.96 19.85
CA ASN A 168 4.15 4.31 20.38
C ASN A 168 3.03 4.67 21.35
N ARG A 169 1.78 4.26 21.09
CA ARG A 169 0.67 4.42 22.05
C ARG A 169 0.88 3.66 23.36
N ILE A 170 1.47 2.45 23.29
CA ILE A 170 1.81 1.68 24.51
C ILE A 170 2.88 2.40 25.34
N ARG A 171 3.83 3.10 24.69
CA ARG A 171 4.88 3.87 25.38
C ARG A 171 4.37 5.16 26.03
N GLU A 172 3.36 5.81 25.44
CA GLU A 172 2.73 7.02 26.02
C GLU A 172 1.68 6.69 27.09
N GLY A 173 1.26 5.44 27.20
CA GLY A 173 0.30 4.95 28.19
C GLY A 173 0.91 4.36 29.48
N VAL A 174 2.20 4.60 29.74
CA VAL A 174 2.93 4.21 30.97
C VAL A 174 3.48 5.44 31.67
#